data_AF-A0A7W9FYN6-F1
#
_entry.id   AF-A0A7W9FYN6-F1
#
_cell.length_a   1.000
_cell.length_b   1.000
_cell.length_c   1.000
_cell.angle_alpha   90.00
_cell.angle_beta   90.00
_cell.angle_gamma   90.00
#
_symmetry.space_group_name_H-M   'P 1'
#
loop_
_entity.id
_entity.type
_entity.pdbx_description
1 polymer ?
#
loop_
_entity_poly.entity_id
_entity_poly.type
_entity_poly.pdbx_seq_one_letter_code
_entity_poly.pdbx_strand_id
1 'polypeptide(L)' 'MMATLTPEMFPGDPARAAKVMYEAATSERPRHWIVLGSDTHRRIDAKLGRLRAEFDAGKQVAFSTDFPGSAENAVL' A
#
# COMPACT_ATOMS: atom_id res chain seq x y z
N MET A 1 15.60 -25.49 15.77
CA MET A 1 14.39 -25.91 15.02
C MET A 1 14.26 -25.19 13.67
N MET A 2 15.34 -25.01 12.90
CA MET A 2 15.28 -24.46 11.53
C MET A 2 15.78 -25.44 10.44
N ALA A 3 16.22 -26.63 10.83
CA ALA A 3 16.79 -27.63 9.92
C ALA A 3 15.72 -28.42 9.11
N THR A 4 14.43 -28.16 9.33
CA THR A 4 13.32 -28.96 8.76
C THR A 4 12.38 -28.16 7.86
N LEU A 5 12.65 -26.87 7.62
CA LEU A 5 11.81 -26.03 6.77
C LEU A 5 12.34 -26.06 5.34
N THR A 6 11.51 -26.50 4.38
CA THR A 6 11.84 -26.42 2.95
C THR A 6 11.09 -25.25 2.29
N PRO A 7 11.62 -24.65 1.20
CA PRO A 7 11.01 -23.49 0.56
C PRO A 7 9.55 -23.69 0.15
N GLU A 8 9.20 -24.89 -0.32
CA GLU A 8 7.84 -25.29 -0.71
C GLU A 8 6.83 -25.33 0.44
N MET A 9 7.27 -25.24 1.70
CA MET A 9 6.40 -25.07 2.85
C MET A 9 5.86 -23.63 2.96
N PHE A 10 6.40 -22.70 2.18
CA PHE A 10 5.96 -21.31 2.14
C PHE A 10 5.24 -21.01 0.82
N PRO A 11 4.14 -20.25 0.85
CA PRO A 11 3.37 -19.93 -0.36
C PRO A 11 4.09 -18.93 -1.30
N GLY A 12 5.17 -18.29 -0.84
CA GLY A 12 5.97 -17.36 -1.62
C GLY A 12 7.28 -17.99 -2.08
N ASP A 13 7.68 -17.70 -3.33
CA ASP A 13 8.97 -18.11 -3.89
C ASP A 13 10.06 -17.06 -3.54
N PRO A 14 11.04 -17.41 -2.71
CA PRO A 14 12.08 -16.47 -2.28
C PRO A 14 13.03 -16.06 -3.42
N ALA A 15 13.27 -16.93 -4.41
CA ALA A 15 14.12 -16.60 -5.55
C ALA A 15 13.45 -15.55 -6.46
N ARG A 16 12.15 -15.69 -6.69
CA ARG A 16 11.37 -14.66 -7.40
C ARG A 16 11.30 -13.34 -6.64
N ALA A 17 11.12 -13.40 -5.32
CA ALA A 17 11.11 -12.20 -4.49
C ALA A 17 12.45 -11.44 -4.58
N ALA A 18 13.57 -12.16 -4.45
CA ALA A 18 14.92 -11.57 -4.56
C ALA A 18 15.14 -10.91 -5.93
N LYS A 19 14.67 -11.54 -7.03
CA LYS A 19 14.75 -10.96 -8.37
C LYS A 19 14.02 -9.61 -8.46
N VAL A 20 12.77 -9.55 -7.97
CA VAL A 20 11.98 -8.30 -7.99
C VAL A 20 12.62 -7.21 -7.12
N MET A 21 13.17 -7.58 -5.95
CA MET A 21 13.90 -6.64 -5.09
C MET A 21 15.11 -6.04 -5.80
N TYR A 22 15.90 -6.87 -6.49
CA TYR A 22 17.06 -6.42 -7.27
C TYR A 22 16.65 -5.46 -8.40
N GLU A 23 15.64 -5.83 -9.18
CA GLU A 23 15.12 -4.98 -10.27
C GLU A 23 14.60 -3.64 -9.74
N ALA A 24 13.90 -3.64 -8.60
CA ALA A 24 13.40 -2.41 -7.99
C ALA A 24 14.53 -1.51 -7.46
N ALA A 25 15.54 -2.09 -6.84
CA ALA A 25 16.69 -1.36 -6.28
C ALA A 25 17.61 -0.76 -7.36
N THR A 26 17.63 -1.37 -8.54
CA THR A 26 18.47 -0.94 -9.68
C THR A 26 17.71 -0.15 -10.74
N SER A 27 16.40 0.07 -10.54
CA SER A 27 15.56 0.84 -11.45
C SER A 27 15.94 2.32 -11.47
N GLU A 28 16.00 2.92 -12.66
CA GLU A 28 16.12 4.37 -12.84
C GLU A 28 14.95 5.15 -12.21
N ARG A 29 13.81 4.48 -12.02
CA ARG A 29 12.61 5.03 -11.36
C ARG A 29 12.23 4.10 -10.20
N PRO A 30 12.87 4.23 -9.03
CA PRO A 30 12.60 3.35 -7.91
C PRO A 30 11.16 3.55 -7.41
N ARG A 31 10.46 2.45 -7.17
CA ARG A 31 9.15 2.51 -6.50
C ARG A 31 9.39 2.74 -5.01
N HIS A 32 8.59 3.63 -4.41
CA HIS A 32 8.66 3.84 -2.96
C HIS A 32 8.42 2.53 -2.20
N TRP A 33 7.37 1.77 -2.58
CA TRP A 33 7.06 0.45 -2.04
C TRP A 33 6.99 -0.62 -3.13
N ILE A 34 7.41 -1.83 -2.79
CA ILE A 34 7.19 -3.05 -3.58
C ILE A 34 6.31 -4.01 -2.78
N VAL A 35 5.27 -4.55 -3.41
CA VAL A 35 4.34 -5.50 -2.78
C VAL A 35 4.65 -6.89 -3.32
N LEU A 36 5.06 -7.79 -2.43
CA LEU A 36 5.49 -9.14 -2.79
C LEU A 36 4.47 -10.17 -2.31
N GLY A 37 3.95 -10.95 -3.25
CA GLY A 37 2.96 -12.00 -2.99
C GLY A 37 1.52 -11.51 -2.95
N SER A 38 0.61 -12.38 -3.39
CA SER A 38 -0.83 -12.06 -3.48
C SER A 38 -1.49 -11.89 -2.11
N ASP A 39 -1.03 -12.60 -1.07
CA ASP A 39 -1.57 -12.42 0.29
C ASP A 39 -1.30 -11.00 0.82
N THR A 40 -0.06 -10.53 0.66
CA THR A 40 0.31 -9.15 1.01
C THR A 40 -0.55 -8.14 0.26
N HIS A 41 -0.72 -8.33 -1.06
CA HIS A 41 -1.58 -7.46 -1.86
C HIS A 41 -3.02 -7.43 -1.33
N ARG A 42 -3.66 -8.58 -1.11
CA ARG A 42 -5.04 -8.65 -0.59
C ARG A 42 -5.20 -7.94 0.76
N ARG A 43 -4.22 -8.09 1.66
CA ARG A 43 -4.27 -7.44 2.99
C ARG A 43 -4.10 -5.93 2.91
N ILE A 44 -3.18 -5.46 2.06
CA ILE A 44 -2.99 -4.03 1.79
C ILE A 44 -4.27 -3.45 1.19
N ASP A 45 -4.82 -4.10 0.16
CA ASP A 45 -6.04 -3.68 -0.52
C ASP A 45 -7.22 -3.57 0.45
N ALA A 46 -7.45 -4.59 1.29
CA ALA A 46 -8.48 -4.55 2.32
C ALA A 46 -8.28 -3.40 3.33
N LYS A 47 -7.01 -3.09 3.69
CA LYS A 47 -6.71 -1.95 4.57
C LYS A 47 -6.98 -0.62 3.88
N LEU A 48 -6.58 -0.47 2.61
CA LEU A 48 -6.84 0.74 1.83
C LEU A 48 -8.35 0.96 1.64
N GLY A 49 -9.12 -0.10 1.41
CA GLY A 49 -10.58 -0.02 1.32
C GLY A 49 -11.22 0.51 2.61
N ARG A 50 -10.79 0.01 3.78
CA ARG A 50 -11.25 0.54 5.08
C ARG A 50 -10.85 2.00 5.29
N LEU A 51 -9.58 2.33 5.04
CA LEU A 51 -9.08 3.69 5.18
C LEU A 51 -9.85 4.65 4.27
N ARG A 52 -10.15 4.24 3.04
CA ARG A 52 -10.91 5.04 2.10
C ARG A 52 -12.35 5.27 2.58
N ALA A 53 -13.01 4.23 3.07
CA ALA A 53 -14.36 4.33 3.61
C ALA A 53 -14.42 5.28 4.81
N GLU A 54 -13.46 5.19 5.73
CA GLU A 54 -13.36 6.09 6.89
C GLU A 54 -13.10 7.55 6.45
N PHE A 55 -12.18 7.74 5.50
CA PHE A 55 -11.89 9.06 4.92
C PHE A 55 -13.13 9.67 4.27
N ASP A 56 -13.86 8.91 3.46
CA ASP A 56 -15.06 9.38 2.77
C ASP A 56 -16.20 9.69 3.76
N ALA A 57 -16.35 8.91 4.82
CA ALA A 57 -17.33 9.16 5.89
C ALA A 57 -17.06 10.48 6.64
N GLY A 58 -15.79 10.88 6.76
CA GLY A 58 -15.36 12.13 7.40
C GLY A 58 -15.61 13.40 6.57
N LYS A 59 -16.07 13.29 5.31
CA LYS A 59 -16.13 14.42 4.37
C LYS A 59 -16.90 15.63 4.91
N GLN A 60 -18.10 15.41 5.45
CA GLN A 60 -18.93 16.52 5.94
C GLN A 60 -18.31 17.22 7.15
N VAL A 61 -17.67 16.45 8.05
CA VAL A 61 -16.96 17.02 9.20
C VAL A 61 -15.78 17.86 8.72
N ALA A 62 -14.97 17.35 7.80
CA ALA A 62 -13.86 18.11 7.23
C ALA A 62 -14.34 19.45 6.63
N PHE A 63 -15.39 19.42 5.80
CA PHE A 63 -15.89 20.62 5.12
C PHE A 63 -16.56 21.60 6.08
N SER A 64 -17.14 21.11 7.18
CA SER A 64 -17.69 21.99 8.23
C SER A 64 -16.64 22.85 8.94
N THR A 65 -15.35 22.52 8.79
CA THR A 65 -14.24 23.28 9.37
C THR A 65 -13.61 24.28 8.41
N ASP A 66 -14.09 24.35 7.16
CA ASP A 66 -13.64 25.36 6.21
C ASP A 66 -14.02 26.77 6.70
N PHE A 67 -13.15 27.73 6.42
CA PHE A 67 -13.49 29.13 6.68
C PHE A 67 -14.63 29.56 5.74
N PRO A 68 -15.68 30.26 6.21
CA PRO A 68 -16.81 30.65 5.36
C PRO A 68 -16.35 31.41 4.10
N GLY A 69 -16.75 30.93 2.92
CA GLY A 69 -16.39 31.52 1.61
C GLY A 69 -14.97 31.19 1.11
N SER A 70 -14.17 30.43 1.87
CA SER A 70 -12.80 30.09 1.46
C SER A 70 -12.71 29.16 0.24
N ALA A 71 -13.77 28.39 -0.04
CA ALA A 71 -13.83 27.49 -1.19
C ALA A 71 -13.61 28.19 -2.55
N GLU A 72 -13.97 29.46 -2.66
CA GLU A 72 -13.76 30.27 -3.89
C GLU A 72 -12.28 30.61 -4.14
N ASN A 73 -11.46 30.53 -3.09
CA ASN A 73 -10.03 30.83 -3.12
C ASN A 73 -9.17 29.56 -3.12
N ALA A 74 -9.79 28.38 -3.06
CA ALA A 74 -9.08 27.12 -3.09
C ALA A 74 -8.55 26.88 -4.51
N VAL A 75 -7.26 27.12 -4.72
CA VAL A 75 -6.56 26.69 -5.93
C VAL A 75 -6.16 25.22 -5.71
N LEU A 76 -6.83 24.33 -6.44
CA LEU A 76 -6.38 22.93 -6.59
C LEU A 76 -5.30 22.83 -7.65
#